data_AF-A0A1B8X2V2-F1
#
_entry.id   AF-A0A1B8X2V2-F1
#
_cell.length_a   1.000
_cell.length_b   1.000
_cell.length_c   1.000
_cell.angle_alpha   90.00
_cell.angle_beta   90.00
_cell.angle_gamma   90.00
#
_symmetry.space_group_name_H-M   'P 1'
#
loop_
_entity.id
_entity.type
_entity.pdbx_description
1 polymer ?
#
loop_
_entity_poly.entity_id
_entity_poly.type
_entity_poly.pdbx_seq_one_letter_code
_entity_poly.pdbx_strand_id
1 'polypeptide(L)'
;MEYIYAALLLHNAGKDVTEDAVKAVLEAAGTDVDEARAKALIAALEDVDIEEAMSTAAVAAAPAAAPAAAPAEATEEAAEAEEEEEEDEAEESGMAGLGALFG
;
A
#
# COMPACT_ATOMS: atom_id res chain seq x y z
N MET A 1 5.66 3.96 16.05
CA MET A 1 6.23 3.03 15.04
C MET A 1 6.91 1.82 15.68
N GLU A 2 7.50 1.98 16.87
CA GLU A 2 8.16 0.96 17.69
C GLU A 2 7.40 -0.36 17.84
N TYR A 3 6.08 -0.33 18.04
CA TYR A 3 5.23 -1.53 18.14
C TYR A 3 5.24 -2.39 16.87
N ILE A 4 5.19 -1.75 15.70
CA ILE A 4 5.20 -2.45 14.40
C ILE A 4 6.57 -3.11 14.21
N TYR A 5 7.66 -2.40 14.54
CA TYR A 5 9.00 -2.97 14.44
C TYR A 5 9.23 -4.12 15.41
N ALA A 6 8.68 -4.04 16.63
CA ALA A 6 8.73 -5.15 17.58
C ALA A 6 7.99 -6.38 17.04
N ALA A 7 6.78 -6.19 16.49
CA ALA A 7 6.02 -7.27 15.86
C ALA A 7 6.77 -7.91 14.67
N LEU A 8 7.31 -7.09 13.77
CA LEU A 8 8.08 -7.58 12.62
C LEU A 8 9.36 -8.31 13.05
N LEU A 9 10.03 -7.84 14.09
CA LEU A 9 11.21 -8.51 14.65
C LEU A 9 10.85 -9.89 15.20
N LEU A 10 9.76 -9.99 15.98
CA LEU A 10 9.27 -11.24 16.55
C LEU A 10 8.91 -12.23 15.44
N HIS A 11 8.18 -11.76 14.43
CA HIS A 11 7.81 -12.55 13.26
C HIS A 11 9.03 -13.09 12.51
N ASN A 12 10.01 -12.23 12.20
CA ASN A 12 11.24 -12.62 11.52
C ASN A 12 12.07 -13.63 12.34
N ALA A 13 12.01 -13.53 13.68
CA ALA A 13 12.64 -14.47 14.60
C ALA A 13 11.85 -15.79 14.77
N GLY A 14 10.73 -15.98 14.06
CA GLY A 14 9.86 -17.15 14.18
C GLY A 14 9.20 -17.27 15.55
N LYS A 15 8.95 -16.14 16.22
CA LYS A 15 8.28 -16.07 17.52
C LYS A 15 6.85 -15.60 17.33
N ASP A 16 5.96 -16.09 18.19
CA ASP A 16 4.58 -15.64 18.23
C ASP A 16 4.50 -14.15 18.56
N VAL A 17 3.73 -13.40 17.75
CA VAL A 17 3.47 -11.98 17.97
C VAL A 17 2.32 -11.85 18.97
N THR A 18 2.65 -11.81 20.26
CA THR A 18 1.68 -11.64 21.35
C THR A 18 1.90 -10.33 22.10
N GLU A 19 0.90 -9.91 22.88
CA GLU A 19 0.99 -8.70 23.71
C GLU A 19 2.22 -8.72 24.63
N ASP A 20 2.45 -9.84 25.31
CA ASP A 20 3.56 -9.98 26.26
C ASP A 20 4.92 -9.99 25.54
N ALA A 21 5.00 -10.63 24.37
CA ALA A 21 6.22 -10.63 23.57
C ALA A 21 6.57 -9.23 23.05
N VAL A 22 5.57 -8.47 22.58
CA VAL A 22 5.77 -7.09 22.11
C VAL A 22 6.18 -6.18 23.26
N LYS A 23 5.52 -6.27 24.42
CA LYS A 23 5.89 -5.53 25.64
C LYS A 23 7.33 -5.81 26.04
N ALA A 24 7.72 -7.08 26.12
CA ALA A 24 9.07 -7.48 26.51
C ALA A 24 10.16 -6.92 25.57
N VAL A 25 9.91 -6.89 24.26
CA VAL A 25 10.84 -6.30 23.28
C VAL A 25 10.97 -4.78 23.49
N LEU A 26 9.85 -4.08 23.69
CA LEU A 26 9.86 -2.63 23.89
C LEU A 26 10.50 -2.22 25.23
N GLU A 27 10.25 -2.98 26.30
CA GLU A 27 10.90 -2.81 27.60
C GLU A 27 12.41 -3.07 27.50
N ALA A 28 12.83 -4.11 26.79
CA ALA A 28 14.24 -4.39 26.54
C ALA A 28 14.93 -3.28 25.72
N ALA A 29 14.17 -2.58 24.88
CA ALA A 29 14.63 -1.40 24.16
C ALA A 29 14.61 -0.12 25.03
N GLY A 30 14.19 -0.19 26.29
CA GLY A 30 14.12 0.93 27.22
C GLY A 30 12.99 1.91 26.95
N THR A 31 11.91 1.46 26.29
CA THR A 31 10.75 2.29 25.95
C THR A 31 9.62 2.08 26.95
N ASP A 32 8.91 3.16 27.31
CA ASP A 32 7.67 3.06 28.08
C ASP A 32 6.56 2.42 27.25
N VAL A 33 5.96 1.36 27.77
CA VAL A 33 4.94 0.59 27.04
C VAL A 33 3.54 1.06 27.39
N ASP A 34 2.82 1.53 26.38
CA ASP A 34 1.37 1.72 26.40
C ASP A 34 0.67 0.38 26.08
N GLU A 35 -0.06 -0.15 27.06
CA GLU A 35 -0.81 -1.40 26.93
C GLU A 35 -1.95 -1.32 25.93
N ALA A 36 -2.63 -0.18 25.80
CA ALA A 36 -3.75 -0.02 24.88
C ALA A 36 -3.25 -0.10 23.43
N ARG A 37 -2.05 0.43 23.16
CA ARG A 37 -1.40 0.32 21.85
C ARG A 37 -0.92 -1.10 21.54
N ALA A 38 -0.42 -1.83 22.54
CA ALA A 38 -0.09 -3.25 22.36
C ALA A 38 -1.34 -4.07 22.00
N LYS A 39 -2.42 -3.88 22.74
CA LYS A 39 -3.74 -4.50 22.48
C LYS A 39 -4.25 -4.22 21.08
N ALA A 40 -4.25 -2.94 20.68
CA ALA A 40 -4.70 -2.51 19.37
C ALA A 40 -3.87 -3.13 18.24
N LEU A 41 -2.56 -3.27 18.43
CA LEU A 41 -1.70 -3.95 17.46
C LEU A 41 -2.08 -5.42 17.31
N ILE A 42 -2.21 -6.16 18.41
CA ILE A 42 -2.54 -7.58 18.35
C ILE A 42 -3.91 -7.79 17.70
N ALA A 43 -4.92 -7.00 18.10
CA ALA A 43 -6.24 -7.04 17.48
C ALA A 43 -6.20 -6.74 15.97
N ALA A 44 -5.35 -5.82 15.53
CA ALA A 44 -5.17 -5.51 14.11
C ALA A 44 -4.45 -6.63 13.33
N LEU A 45 -3.80 -7.56 14.03
CA LEU A 45 -3.03 -8.67 13.43
C LEU A 45 -3.73 -10.03 13.55
N GLU A 46 -4.87 -10.15 14.25
CA GLU A 46 -5.56 -11.43 14.52
C GLU A 46 -5.87 -12.23 13.24
N ASP A 47 -6.27 -11.55 12.16
CA ASP A 47 -6.63 -12.15 10.88
C ASP A 47 -5.65 -11.78 9.74
N VAL A 48 -4.44 -11.33 10.08
CA VAL A 48 -3.44 -10.88 9.10
C VAL A 48 -2.34 -11.91 8.94
N ASP A 49 -2.15 -12.42 7.72
CA ASP A 49 -0.92 -13.11 7.34
C ASP A 49 0.18 -12.05 7.11
N ILE A 50 1.09 -11.95 8.08
CA ILE A 50 2.18 -10.98 8.07
C ILE A 50 3.07 -11.16 6.83
N GLU A 51 3.25 -12.40 6.36
CA GLU A 51 4.17 -12.70 5.26
C GLU A 51 3.58 -12.35 3.90
N GLU A 52 2.28 -12.61 3.71
CA GLU A 52 1.54 -12.12 2.54
C GLU A 52 1.51 -10.59 2.50
N ALA A 53 1.24 -9.95 3.64
CA ALA A 53 1.20 -8.49 3.76
C ALA A 53 2.56 -7.86 3.41
N MET A 54 3.67 -8.45 3.88
CA MET A 54 5.01 -7.99 3.56
C MET A 54 5.36 -8.16 2.08
N SER A 55 4.99 -9.30 1.49
CA SER A 55 5.21 -9.56 0.06
C SER A 55 4.47 -8.54 -0.81
N THR A 56 3.21 -8.29 -0.52
CA THR A 56 2.40 -7.30 -1.25
C THR A 56 2.95 -5.89 -1.10
N ALA A 57 3.38 -5.51 0.12
CA ALA A 57 4.01 -4.22 0.36
C ALA A 57 5.32 -4.05 -0.42
N ALA A 58 6.12 -5.11 -0.57
CA ALA A 58 7.35 -5.08 -1.37
C ALA A 58 7.08 -4.89 -2.86
N VAL A 59 6.03 -5.51 -3.39
CA VAL A 59 5.60 -5.34 -4.80
C VAL A 59 5.07 -3.93 -5.04
N ALA A 60 4.26 -3.39 -4.14
CA ALA A 60 3.74 -2.02 -4.22
C ALA A 60 4.84 -0.94 -4.09
N ALA A 61 5.96 -1.27 -3.43
CA ALA A 61 7.10 -0.38 -3.29
C ALA A 61 8.09 -0.45 -4.48
N ALA A 62 7.91 -1.39 -5.42
CA ALA A 62 8.72 -1.43 -6.62
C ALA A 62 8.36 -0.22 -7.51
N PRO A 63 9.34 0.56 -8.00
CA PRO A 63 9.05 1.60 -8.97
C PRO A 63 8.40 0.94 -10.19
N ALA A 64 7.21 1.41 -10.57
CA ALA A 64 6.61 1.04 -11.84
C ALA A 64 7.67 1.31 -12.91
N ALA A 65 8.20 0.24 -13.50
CA ALA A 65 9.17 0.35 -14.57
C ALA A 65 8.47 1.06 -15.72
N ALA A 66 8.76 2.35 -15.90
CA ALA A 66 8.42 3.05 -17.13
C ALA A 66 8.99 2.22 -18.29
N PRO A 67 8.18 1.89 -19.32
CA PRO A 67 8.66 1.05 -20.40
C PRO A 67 9.87 1.73 -21.04
N ALA A 68 11.02 1.06 -20.95
CA ALA A 68 12.21 1.46 -21.68
C ALA A 68 11.88 1.36 -23.17
N ALA A 69 11.78 2.51 -23.82
CA ALA A 69 11.64 2.60 -25.27
C ALA A 69 12.82 1.87 -25.95
N ALA A 70 12.58 0.65 -26.39
CA ALA A 70 13.41 -0.09 -27.33
C ALA A 70 12.74 -0.05 -28.71
N PRO A 71 13.52 0.01 -29.80
CA PRO A 71 13.04 0.45 -31.11
C PRO A 71 12.18 -0.61 -31.81
N ALA A 72 10.97 -0.18 -32.19
CA ALA A 72 10.20 -0.55 -33.38
C ALA A 72 10.42 -1.96 -34.01
N GLU A 73 9.56 -2.89 -33.63
CA GLU A 73 8.78 -3.74 -34.56
C GLU A 73 7.31 -3.52 -34.16
N ALA A 74 6.64 -2.52 -34.72
CA ALA A 74 5.77 -2.65 -35.88
C ALA A 74 4.61 -3.65 -35.65
N THR A 75 3.41 -3.05 -35.61
CA THR A 75 2.09 -3.65 -35.86
C THR A 75 1.50 -4.55 -34.78
N GLU A 76 1.01 -3.97 -33.67
CA GLU A 76 -0.26 -4.33 -32.99
C GLU A 76 -0.40 -3.64 -31.61
N GLU A 77 -0.35 -2.30 -31.53
CA GLU A 77 -0.80 -1.60 -30.29
C GLU A 77 -1.10 -0.11 -30.54
N ALA A 78 -1.40 0.25 -31.80
CA ALA A 78 -1.86 1.58 -32.17
C ALA A 78 -3.40 1.73 -32.03
N ALA A 79 -4.06 0.80 -31.34
CA ALA A 79 -5.52 0.70 -31.28
C ALA A 79 -6.14 1.01 -29.90
N GLU A 80 -5.40 0.96 -28.78
CA GLU A 80 -5.94 1.42 -27.48
C GLU A 80 -5.61 2.89 -27.16
N ALA A 81 -4.60 3.47 -27.83
CA ALA A 81 -4.28 4.90 -27.67
C ALA A 81 -5.31 5.84 -28.32
N GLU A 82 -6.14 5.37 -29.26
CA GLU A 82 -7.27 6.15 -29.80
C GLU A 82 -8.49 6.14 -28.87
N GLU A 83 -8.67 5.13 -28.00
CA GLU A 83 -9.77 5.12 -27.02
C GLU A 83 -9.52 6.08 -25.84
N GLU A 84 -8.25 6.30 -25.46
CA GLU A 84 -7.88 7.23 -24.37
C GLU A 84 -8.05 8.71 -24.79
N GLU A 85 -7.93 9.05 -26.08
CA GLU A 85 -8.11 10.44 -26.57
C GLU A 85 -9.60 10.84 -26.70
N GLU A 86 -10.51 9.89 -26.96
CA GLU A 86 -11.96 10.15 -27.06
C GLU A 86 -12.65 10.28 -25.69
N GLU A 87 -12.17 9.63 -24.63
CA GLU A 87 -12.76 9.73 -23.29
C GLU A 87 -12.45 11.09 -22.63
N ASP A 88 -11.25 11.65 -22.85
CA ASP A 88 -10.86 12.98 -22.34
C ASP A 88 -11.68 14.12 -22.99
N GLU A 89 -12.01 14.06 -24.28
CA GLU A 89 -12.88 15.07 -24.93
C GLU A 89 -14.34 15.00 -24.42
N ALA A 90 -14.81 13.82 -23.97
CA ALA A 90 -16.17 13.65 -23.48
C ALA A 90 -16.37 14.28 -22.08
N GLU A 91 -15.39 14.19 -21.18
CA GLU A 91 -15.45 14.79 -19.83
C GLU A 91 -15.42 16.33 -19.86
N GLU A 92 -14.69 16.96 -20.79
CA GLU A 92 -14.61 18.42 -20.88
C GLU A 92 -15.96 19.04 -21.32
N SER A 93 -16.72 18.36 -22.18
CA SER A 93 -18.01 18.85 -22.68
C SER A 93 -19.14 18.82 -21.62
N GLY A 94 -19.09 17.89 -20.66
CA GLY A 94 -20.08 17.73 -19.59
C GLY A 94 -20.04 18.84 -18.54
N MET A 95 -18.85 19.38 -18.26
CA MET A 95 -18.65 20.46 -17.28
C MET A 95 -19.16 21.82 -17.80
N ALA A 96 -19.06 22.09 -19.11
CA ALA A 96 -19.48 23.36 -19.70
C ALA A 96 -21.01 23.60 -19.62
N GLY A 97 -21.83 22.54 -19.61
CA GLY A 97 -23.29 22.63 -19.49
C GLY A 97 -23.79 22.96 -18.08
N LEU A 98 -23.06 22.52 -17.04
CA LEU A 98 -23.44 22.73 -15.63
C LEU A 98 -23.22 24.19 -15.17
N GLY A 99 -22.22 24.89 -15.73
CA GLY A 99 -21.96 26.30 -15.44
C GLY A 99 -23.07 27.26 -15.90
N ALA A 100 -23.83 26.91 -16.93
CA ALA A 100 -24.96 27.71 -17.42
C ALA A 100 -26.26 27.53 -16.60
N LEU A 101 -26.33 26.49 -15.74
CA LEU A 101 -27.51 26.17 -14.93
C LEU A 101 -27.48 26.82 -13.53
N PHE A 102 -26.32 27.25 -13.05
CA PHE A 102 -26.12 27.83 -11.70
C PHE A 102 -25.49 29.24 -11.68
N GLY A 103 -25.51 29.94 -12.82
CA GLY A 103 -25.18 31.37 -12.92
C GLY A 103 -26.29 32.28 -12.41
#